data_AF-A0A1G8W1N8-F1
#
_entry.id   AF-A0A1G8W1N8-F1
#
_cell.length_a   1.000
_cell.length_b   1.000
_cell.length_c   1.000
_cell.angle_alpha   90.00
_cell.angle_beta   90.00
_cell.angle_gamma   90.00
#
_symmetry.space_group_name_H-M   'P 1'
#
loop_
_entity.id
_entity.type
_entity.pdbx_description
1 polymer ?
#
loop_
_entity_poly.entity_id
_entity_poly.type
_entity_poly.pdbx_seq_one_letter_code
_entity_poly.pdbx_strand_id
1 'polypeptide(L)'
;MQKYITILLLLATLTVSAQNLMLDNEISIFSFTTKKGKIVSLSKDKDDEYIVYRYGTKEKIELEFPKKDKESWEKFKFNGVERHGGKENNGMAICNVMFENKNYRYILYTSYLAEADPSGNDITEIGLYVKDLITKKGFDIEGEINSQKGNLYDFRSNGLLKFEDFDLY
;
A
#
# COMPACT_ATOMS: atom_id res chain seq x y z
N MET A 1 -24.18 -59.75 -20.47
CA MET A 1 -24.39 -58.98 -19.23
C MET A 1 -23.20 -58.05 -19.01
N GLN A 2 -23.24 -56.84 -19.56
CA GLN A 2 -22.23 -55.80 -19.32
C GLN A 2 -22.42 -55.22 -17.92
N LYS A 3 -21.38 -55.31 -17.09
CA LYS A 3 -21.31 -54.64 -15.79
C LYS A 3 -20.90 -53.19 -16.03
N TYR A 4 -21.81 -52.25 -15.78
CA TYR A 4 -21.47 -50.83 -15.73
C TYR A 4 -20.75 -50.55 -14.40
N ILE A 5 -19.49 -50.15 -14.48
CA ILE A 5 -18.74 -49.60 -13.34
C ILE A 5 -18.97 -48.09 -13.38
N THR A 6 -19.82 -47.60 -12.47
CA THR A 6 -20.02 -46.17 -12.29
C THR A 6 -18.83 -45.59 -11.54
N ILE A 7 -17.94 -44.89 -12.26
CA ILE A 7 -16.88 -44.08 -11.64
C ILE A 7 -17.52 -42.79 -11.14
N LEU A 8 -17.69 -42.67 -9.82
CA LEU A 8 -18.15 -41.46 -9.16
C LEU A 8 -16.98 -40.46 -9.14
N LEU A 9 -16.99 -39.50 -10.07
CA LEU A 9 -16.02 -38.40 -10.09
C LEU A 9 -16.38 -37.42 -8.97
N LEU A 10 -15.62 -37.46 -7.87
CA LEU A 10 -15.73 -36.49 -6.79
C LEU A 10 -15.08 -35.17 -7.24
N LEU A 11 -15.85 -34.29 -7.89
CA LEU A 11 -15.45 -32.89 -8.08
C LEU A 11 -15.50 -32.19 -6.73
N ALA A 12 -14.38 -32.19 -6.00
CA ALA A 12 -14.16 -31.21 -4.95
C ALA A 12 -14.05 -29.84 -5.64
N THR A 13 -15.13 -29.07 -5.62
CA THR A 13 -15.10 -27.66 -6.02
C THR A 13 -14.23 -26.93 -4.99
N LEU A 14 -12.96 -26.71 -5.34
CA LEU A 14 -12.15 -25.70 -4.69
C LEU A 14 -12.86 -24.38 -4.92
N THR A 15 -13.65 -23.92 -3.95
CA THR A 15 -14.16 -22.56 -3.93
C THR A 15 -12.96 -21.65 -3.70
N VAL A 16 -12.28 -21.29 -4.80
CA VAL A 16 -11.34 -20.18 -4.83
C VAL A 16 -12.20 -18.93 -4.61
N SER A 17 -12.44 -18.58 -3.35
CA SER A 17 -12.94 -17.26 -3.01
C SER A 17 -11.81 -16.30 -3.36
N ALA A 18 -11.96 -15.62 -4.49
CA ALA A 18 -11.11 -14.48 -4.81
C ALA A 18 -11.37 -13.44 -3.72
N GLN A 19 -10.43 -13.31 -2.78
CA GLN A 19 -10.56 -12.30 -1.74
C GLN A 19 -10.17 -10.96 -2.36
N ASN A 20 -11.17 -10.15 -2.70
CA ASN A 20 -10.94 -8.80 -3.16
C ASN A 20 -10.12 -8.03 -2.12
N LEU A 21 -9.06 -7.37 -2.57
CA LEU A 21 -8.22 -6.50 -1.73
C LEU A 21 -8.96 -5.25 -1.24
N MET A 22 -10.17 -5.00 -1.73
CA MET A 22 -11.01 -3.90 -1.28
C MET A 22 -12.46 -4.41 -1.17
N LEU A 23 -13.10 -4.11 -0.05
CA LEU A 23 -14.50 -4.44 0.20
C LEU A 23 -15.43 -3.40 -0.44
N ASP A 24 -16.69 -3.77 -0.65
CA ASP A 24 -17.67 -2.90 -1.33
C ASP A 24 -17.98 -1.59 -0.55
N ASN A 25 -17.81 -1.60 0.77
CA ASN A 25 -17.95 -0.43 1.64
C ASN A 25 -16.68 0.40 1.76
N GLU A 26 -15.58 0.00 1.13
CA GLU A 26 -14.32 0.71 1.20
C GLU A 26 -14.08 1.60 -0.04
N ILE A 27 -13.26 2.63 0.14
CA ILE A 27 -12.68 3.42 -0.94
C ILE A 27 -11.15 3.41 -0.83
N SER A 28 -10.49 3.36 -1.99
CA SER A 28 -9.03 3.37 -2.08
C SER A 28 -8.50 4.77 -1.81
N ILE A 29 -7.65 4.91 -0.78
CA ILE A 29 -6.87 6.13 -0.54
C ILE A 29 -5.63 6.13 -1.42
N PHE A 30 -4.90 5.01 -1.42
CA PHE A 30 -3.68 4.83 -2.18
C PHE A 30 -3.48 3.35 -2.51
N SER A 31 -3.27 3.02 -3.78
CA SER A 31 -3.01 1.64 -4.18
C SER A 31 -2.15 1.58 -5.44
N PHE A 32 -1.34 0.53 -5.55
CA PHE A 32 -0.52 0.27 -6.73
C PHE A 32 -0.17 -1.22 -6.84
N THR A 33 0.24 -1.62 -8.04
CA THR A 33 0.86 -2.92 -8.30
C THR A 33 2.37 -2.77 -8.16
N THR A 34 2.99 -3.64 -7.37
CA THR A 34 4.46 -3.76 -7.27
C THR A 34 5.05 -4.29 -8.58
N LYS A 35 6.34 -4.02 -8.83
CA LYS A 35 7.05 -4.58 -10.00
C LYS A 35 7.05 -6.12 -10.04
N LYS A 36 6.74 -6.78 -8.92
CA LYS A 36 6.60 -8.24 -8.79
C LYS A 36 5.16 -8.75 -8.87
N GLY A 37 4.20 -7.90 -9.26
CA GLY A 37 2.81 -8.28 -9.50
C GLY A 37 1.93 -8.41 -8.25
N LYS A 38 2.45 -8.12 -7.06
CA LYS A 38 1.65 -7.96 -5.83
C LYS A 38 0.96 -6.61 -5.82
N ILE A 39 -0.15 -6.49 -5.11
CA ILE A 39 -0.89 -5.25 -4.93
C ILE A 39 -0.68 -4.75 -3.51
N VAL A 40 -0.37 -3.47 -3.39
CA VAL A 40 -0.41 -2.69 -2.14
C VAL A 40 -1.67 -1.84 -2.17
N SER A 41 -2.43 -1.83 -1.08
CA SER A 41 -3.63 -1.01 -0.93
C SER A 41 -3.70 -0.43 0.47
N LEU A 42 -3.96 0.88 0.54
CA LEU A 42 -4.43 1.60 1.71
C LEU A 42 -5.84 2.09 1.38
N SER A 43 -6.82 1.57 2.09
CA SER A 43 -8.24 1.86 1.89
C SER A 43 -8.89 2.29 3.19
N LYS A 44 -10.01 2.98 3.10
CA LYS A 44 -10.84 3.33 4.26
C LYS A 44 -12.29 2.98 4.02
N ASP A 45 -13.04 2.84 5.09
CA ASP A 45 -14.49 2.84 5.02
C ASP A 45 -15.01 4.15 4.41
N LYS A 46 -16.14 4.08 3.71
CA LYS A 46 -16.79 5.27 3.11
C LYS A 46 -17.13 6.33 4.15
N ASP A 47 -17.48 5.93 5.37
CA ASP A 47 -17.88 6.80 6.48
C ASP A 47 -16.76 7.02 7.50
N ASP A 48 -15.49 6.75 7.11
CA ASP A 48 -14.29 6.92 7.95
C ASP A 48 -14.27 6.06 9.23
N GLU A 49 -15.07 5.00 9.29
CA GLU A 49 -15.16 4.12 10.46
C GLU A 49 -13.86 3.32 10.71
N TYR A 50 -13.04 3.10 9.67
CA TYR A 50 -11.70 2.52 9.79
C TYR A 50 -10.83 2.82 8.56
N ILE A 51 -9.52 2.62 8.73
CA ILE A 51 -8.51 2.55 7.67
C ILE A 51 -7.83 1.17 7.71
N VAL A 52 -7.48 0.64 6.55
CA VAL A 52 -6.86 -0.68 6.41
C VAL A 52 -5.83 -0.70 5.29
N TYR A 53 -4.68 -1.27 5.60
CA TYR A 53 -3.63 -1.65 4.69
C TYR A 53 -3.76 -3.12 4.29
N ARG A 54 -3.53 -3.42 3.02
CA ARG A 54 -3.41 -4.78 2.50
C ARG A 54 -2.26 -4.94 1.51
N TYR A 55 -1.66 -6.12 1.56
CA TYR A 55 -0.69 -6.61 0.59
C TYR A 55 -1.09 -8.01 0.11
N GLY A 56 -0.99 -8.28 -1.18
CA GLY A 56 -1.27 -9.63 -1.70
C GLY A 56 -1.45 -9.67 -3.21
N THR A 57 -2.27 -10.60 -3.69
CA THR A 57 -2.72 -10.69 -5.08
C THR A 57 -4.23 -10.45 -5.14
N LYS A 58 -4.81 -10.44 -6.35
CA LYS A 58 -6.27 -10.32 -6.52
C LYS A 58 -7.03 -11.49 -5.89
N GLU A 59 -6.36 -12.62 -5.74
CA GLU A 59 -6.93 -13.87 -5.25
C GLU A 59 -6.72 -14.06 -3.75
N LYS A 60 -5.67 -13.44 -3.18
CA LYS A 60 -5.23 -13.70 -1.81
C LYS A 60 -4.67 -12.47 -1.13
N ILE A 61 -5.23 -12.13 0.03
CA ILE A 61 -4.61 -11.21 0.98
C ILE A 61 -3.50 -11.95 1.74
N GLU A 62 -2.28 -11.43 1.69
CA GLU A 62 -1.10 -11.97 2.39
C GLU A 62 -0.81 -11.23 3.69
N LEU A 63 -1.19 -9.95 3.75
CA LEU A 63 -1.11 -9.12 4.94
C LEU A 63 -2.32 -8.18 4.96
N GLU A 64 -3.04 -8.15 6.08
CA GLU A 64 -4.06 -7.15 6.40
C GLU A 64 -3.67 -6.51 7.74
N PHE A 65 -3.74 -5.18 7.82
CA PHE A 65 -3.48 -4.45 9.05
C PHE A 65 -4.18 -3.09 9.04
N PRO A 66 -4.68 -2.60 10.18
CA PRO A 66 -4.93 -3.28 11.45
C PRO A 66 -6.30 -3.98 11.41
N LYS A 67 -6.84 -4.32 12.59
CA LYS A 67 -8.26 -4.65 12.73
C LYS A 67 -9.12 -3.45 12.28
N LYS A 68 -10.22 -3.74 11.58
CA LYS A 68 -11.14 -2.74 11.03
C LYS A 68 -12.08 -2.21 12.09
N ASP A 69 -11.63 -1.20 12.84
CA ASP A 69 -12.41 -0.43 13.82
C ASP A 69 -11.88 1.01 13.91
N LYS A 70 -12.53 1.85 14.71
CA LYS A 70 -12.17 3.29 14.82
C LYS A 70 -10.75 3.54 15.33
N GLU A 71 -10.18 2.61 16.08
CA GLU A 71 -8.81 2.71 16.60
C GLU A 71 -7.76 2.43 15.50
N SER A 72 -8.18 1.96 14.33
CA SER A 72 -7.29 1.70 13.20
C SER A 72 -6.51 2.94 12.76
N TRP A 73 -7.13 4.11 12.78
CA TRP A 73 -6.51 5.39 12.40
C TRP A 73 -5.26 5.70 13.22
N GLU A 74 -5.28 5.39 14.52
CA GLU A 74 -4.16 5.62 15.43
C GLU A 74 -2.97 4.71 15.16
N LYS A 75 -3.14 3.66 14.35
CA LYS A 75 -2.05 2.74 13.98
C LYS A 75 -1.21 3.25 12.81
N PHE A 76 -1.65 4.32 12.16
CA PHE A 76 -0.95 4.93 11.04
C PHE A 76 -0.46 6.33 11.42
N LYS A 77 0.70 6.68 10.88
CA LYS A 77 1.32 8.00 11.02
C LYS A 77 1.61 8.55 9.65
N PHE A 78 1.39 9.83 9.47
CA PHE A 78 1.69 10.53 8.23
C PHE A 78 2.91 11.42 8.40
N ASN A 79 3.76 11.50 7.38
CA ASN A 79 4.70 12.61 7.24
C ASN A 79 4.83 13.03 5.78
N GLY A 80 5.36 14.22 5.57
CA GLY A 80 5.64 14.68 4.23
C GLY A 80 6.57 15.88 4.22
N VAL A 81 7.42 15.93 3.21
CA VAL A 81 8.36 17.03 2.95
C VAL A 81 8.08 17.57 1.56
N GLU A 82 8.07 18.89 1.41
CA GLU A 82 7.93 19.52 0.10
C GLU A 82 8.90 20.68 -0.04
N ARG A 83 9.39 20.86 -1.26
CA ARG A 83 10.16 22.01 -1.69
C ARG A 83 9.54 22.49 -2.99
N HIS A 84 8.90 23.65 -2.91
CA HIS A 84 8.30 24.31 -4.08
C HIS A 84 9.37 24.99 -4.93
N GLY A 85 9.00 25.52 -6.10
CA GLY A 85 9.91 26.29 -6.97
C GLY A 85 10.47 25.52 -8.18
N GLY A 86 9.95 24.33 -8.46
CA GLY A 86 10.30 23.54 -9.66
C GLY A 86 11.80 23.23 -9.76
N LYS A 87 12.28 23.05 -10.99
CA LYS A 87 13.70 22.80 -11.30
C LYS A 87 14.65 23.74 -10.55
N GLU A 88 14.37 25.04 -10.58
CA GLU A 88 15.26 26.07 -10.05
C GLU A 88 15.56 25.90 -8.55
N ASN A 89 14.67 25.22 -7.83
CA ASN A 89 14.82 24.96 -6.41
C ASN A 89 15.04 23.48 -6.08
N ASN A 90 15.33 22.61 -7.06
CA ASN A 90 15.30 21.15 -6.89
C ASN A 90 13.98 20.72 -6.24
N GLY A 91 12.88 21.10 -6.87
CA GLY A 91 11.53 20.89 -6.38
C GLY A 91 11.32 19.42 -6.03
N MET A 92 10.73 19.17 -4.85
CA MET A 92 10.44 17.82 -4.40
C MET A 92 9.14 17.77 -3.64
N ALA A 93 8.48 16.62 -3.69
CA ALA A 93 7.36 16.30 -2.82
C ALA A 93 7.48 14.85 -2.40
N ILE A 94 7.55 14.61 -1.10
CA ILE A 94 7.57 13.28 -0.50
C ILE A 94 6.42 13.20 0.47
N CYS A 95 5.65 12.12 0.39
CA CYS A 95 4.56 11.81 1.32
C CYS A 95 4.70 10.35 1.75
N ASN A 96 4.66 10.11 3.05
CA ASN A 96 4.73 8.76 3.60
C ASN A 96 3.58 8.48 4.57
N VAL A 97 3.11 7.24 4.54
CA VAL A 97 2.26 6.66 5.58
C VAL A 97 2.99 5.49 6.20
N MET A 98 3.21 5.56 7.51
CA MET A 98 3.93 4.57 8.28
C MET A 98 3.00 3.83 9.23
N PHE A 99 3.22 2.52 9.36
CA PHE A 99 2.68 1.73 10.45
C PHE A 99 3.68 0.65 10.87
N GLU A 100 3.47 0.10 12.07
CA GLU A 100 4.26 -1.01 12.59
C GLU A 100 3.36 -2.22 12.82
N ASN A 101 3.82 -3.39 12.38
CA ASN A 101 3.14 -4.65 12.63
C ASN A 101 4.18 -5.70 13.05
N LYS A 102 4.05 -6.19 14.30
CA LYS A 102 5.05 -7.03 14.97
C LYS A 102 6.42 -6.33 14.99
N ASN A 103 7.45 -6.97 14.45
CA ASN A 103 8.83 -6.46 14.44
C ASN A 103 9.17 -5.70 13.15
N TYR A 104 8.18 -5.30 12.36
CA TYR A 104 8.41 -4.63 11.08
C TYR A 104 7.72 -3.27 11.05
N ARG A 105 8.43 -2.29 10.49
CA ARG A 105 7.89 -1.00 10.08
C ARG A 105 7.67 -1.01 8.58
N TYR A 106 6.51 -0.52 8.17
CA TYR A 106 6.06 -0.43 6.79
C TYR A 106 5.85 1.03 6.48
N ILE A 107 6.45 1.51 5.39
CA ILE A 107 6.38 2.90 4.95
C ILE A 107 5.91 2.91 3.51
N LEU A 108 4.63 3.23 3.29
CA LEU A 108 4.14 3.54 1.96
C LEU A 108 4.65 4.92 1.60
N TYR A 109 5.18 5.08 0.38
CA TYR A 109 5.70 6.36 -0.06
C TYR A 109 5.21 6.75 -1.45
N THR A 110 5.15 8.06 -1.68
CA THR A 110 5.10 8.71 -2.99
C THR A 110 6.19 9.77 -2.98
N SER A 111 7.10 9.75 -3.95
CA SER A 111 8.14 10.76 -4.14
C SER A 111 8.03 11.40 -5.51
N TYR A 112 8.29 12.69 -5.58
CA TYR A 112 8.49 13.46 -6.79
C TYR A 112 9.77 14.27 -6.63
N LEU A 113 10.60 14.27 -7.66
CA LEU A 113 11.84 15.02 -7.75
C LEU A 113 11.93 15.66 -9.14
N ALA A 114 12.05 16.99 -9.18
CA ALA A 114 12.20 17.73 -10.43
C ALA A 114 13.59 17.49 -11.05
N GLU A 115 13.64 17.16 -12.34
CA GLU A 115 14.87 16.92 -13.12
C GLU A 115 15.92 16.02 -12.46
N ALA A 116 15.49 14.96 -11.79
CA ALA A 116 16.39 14.11 -11.01
C ALA A 116 17.11 13.03 -11.85
N ASP A 117 16.70 12.78 -13.09
CA ASP A 117 17.39 11.83 -13.96
C ASP A 117 18.55 12.49 -14.75
N PRO A 118 19.53 11.71 -15.28
CA PRO A 118 20.66 12.26 -16.04
C PRO A 118 20.27 13.00 -17.33
N SER A 119 19.03 12.84 -17.80
CA SER A 119 18.49 13.52 -18.98
C SER A 119 17.71 14.79 -18.62
N GLY A 120 17.61 15.13 -17.33
CA GLY A 120 16.88 16.28 -16.83
C GLY A 120 15.35 16.07 -16.77
N ASN A 121 14.87 14.82 -16.70
CA ASN A 121 13.45 14.56 -16.49
C ASN A 121 13.10 14.45 -15.01
N ASP A 122 11.86 14.81 -14.71
CA ASP A 122 11.27 14.58 -13.40
C ASP A 122 11.16 13.08 -13.10
N ILE A 123 11.43 12.71 -11.86
CA ILE A 123 11.28 11.34 -11.37
C ILE A 123 10.11 11.32 -10.39
N THR A 124 9.19 10.37 -10.58
CA THR A 124 8.15 10.04 -9.61
C THR A 124 8.27 8.57 -9.24
N GLU A 125 8.32 8.28 -7.95
CA GLU A 125 8.40 6.92 -7.44
C GLU A 125 7.28 6.66 -6.43
N ILE A 126 6.85 5.41 -6.41
CA ILE A 126 5.92 4.89 -5.42
C ILE A 126 6.42 3.54 -4.96
N GLY A 127 6.13 3.21 -3.71
CA GLY A 127 6.52 1.92 -3.20
C GLY A 127 6.20 1.73 -1.73
N LEU A 128 6.79 0.66 -1.22
CA LEU A 128 6.69 0.24 0.16
C LEU A 128 8.08 -0.12 0.66
N TYR A 129 8.59 0.67 1.59
CA TYR A 129 9.80 0.31 2.32
C TYR A 129 9.44 -0.51 3.57
N VAL A 130 10.11 -1.63 3.75
CA VAL A 130 9.91 -2.52 4.91
C VAL A 130 11.21 -2.61 5.69
N LYS A 131 11.16 -2.26 6.98
CA LYS A 131 12.30 -2.29 7.90
C LYS A 131 12.06 -3.27 9.04
N ASP A 132 12.97 -4.19 9.22
CA ASP A 132 13.05 -5.04 10.41
C ASP A 132 13.56 -4.20 11.59
N LEU A 133 12.75 -4.08 12.64
CA LEU A 133 13.03 -3.27 13.81
C LEU A 133 14.08 -3.91 14.73
N ILE A 134 14.34 -5.20 14.61
CA ILE A 134 15.37 -5.93 15.37
C ILE A 134 16.71 -5.80 14.66
N THR A 135 16.79 -6.20 13.39
CA THR A 135 18.06 -6.23 12.64
C THR A 135 18.44 -4.88 12.03
N LYS A 136 17.50 -3.93 12.02
CA LYS A 136 17.60 -2.61 11.36
C LYS A 136 17.78 -2.67 9.85
N LYS A 137 17.75 -3.86 9.25
CA LYS A 137 17.80 -4.03 7.80
C LYS A 137 16.44 -3.68 7.20
N GLY A 138 16.45 -3.04 6.05
CA GLY A 138 15.24 -2.82 5.27
C GLY A 138 15.46 -3.12 3.80
N PHE A 139 14.34 -3.23 3.09
CA PHE A 139 14.32 -3.45 1.65
C PHE A 139 13.14 -2.68 1.06
N ASP A 140 13.29 -2.30 -0.19
CA ASP A 140 12.26 -1.59 -0.93
C ASP A 140 11.45 -2.54 -1.81
N ILE A 141 10.16 -2.24 -1.93
CA ILE A 141 9.23 -2.87 -2.85
C ILE A 141 8.69 -1.78 -3.77
N GLU A 142 9.35 -1.64 -4.91
CA GLU A 142 9.01 -0.66 -5.94
C GLU A 142 7.63 -0.93 -6.56
N GLY A 143 6.87 0.14 -6.77
CA GLY A 143 5.59 0.16 -7.46
C GLY A 143 5.70 0.50 -8.95
N GLU A 144 4.73 0.02 -9.72
CA GLU A 144 4.49 0.43 -11.10
C GLU A 144 3.68 1.73 -11.10
N ILE A 145 4.32 2.87 -11.39
CA ILE A 145 3.70 4.20 -11.27
C ILE A 145 2.37 4.32 -12.04
N ASN A 146 2.28 3.72 -13.22
CA ASN A 146 1.07 3.75 -14.06
C ASN A 146 -0.11 2.97 -13.48
N SER A 147 0.12 2.19 -12.42
CA SER A 147 -0.93 1.45 -11.70
C SER A 147 -1.47 2.19 -10.47
N GLN A 148 -0.93 3.36 -10.15
CA GLN A 148 -1.32 4.15 -8.99
C GLN A 148 -2.80 4.52 -9.05
N LYS A 149 -3.47 4.40 -7.90
CA LYS A 149 -4.81 4.94 -7.64
C LYS A 149 -4.76 5.76 -6.37
N GLY A 150 -5.38 6.94 -6.40
CA GLY A 150 -5.36 7.88 -5.28
C GLY A 150 -3.97 8.46 -5.02
N ASN A 151 -3.78 9.10 -3.87
CA ASN A 151 -2.54 9.76 -3.49
C ASN A 151 -2.38 9.79 -1.95
N LEU A 152 -1.15 9.90 -1.46
CA LEU A 152 -0.88 10.11 -0.02
C LEU A 152 -0.85 11.61 0.39
N TYR A 153 -0.82 12.52 -0.58
CA TYR A 153 -0.73 13.96 -0.38
C TYR A 153 -1.96 14.52 0.37
N ASP A 154 -3.14 13.93 0.18
CA ASP A 154 -4.38 14.38 0.81
C ASP A 154 -4.31 14.39 2.35
N PHE A 155 -3.49 13.51 2.96
CA PHE A 155 -3.26 13.47 4.40
C PHE A 155 -2.58 14.72 4.97
N ARG A 156 -2.00 15.58 4.13
CA ARG A 156 -1.45 16.87 4.57
C ARG A 156 -2.51 17.83 5.10
N SER A 157 -3.75 17.70 4.64
CA SER A 157 -4.81 18.69 4.91
C SER A 157 -6.10 18.11 5.45
N ASN A 158 -6.36 16.80 5.28
CA ASN A 158 -7.63 16.20 5.68
C ASN A 158 -7.77 15.93 7.19
N GLY A 159 -6.68 15.98 7.97
CA GLY A 159 -6.70 15.77 9.42
C GLY A 159 -7.01 14.34 9.88
N LEU A 160 -7.06 13.36 8.97
CA LEU A 160 -7.38 11.96 9.29
C LEU A 160 -6.21 11.21 9.93
N LEU A 161 -4.98 11.58 9.58
CA LEU A 161 -3.77 10.99 10.17
C LEU A 161 -2.96 12.04 10.91
N LYS A 162 -2.40 11.63 12.05
CA LYS A 162 -1.49 12.46 12.81
C LYS A 162 -0.18 12.63 12.04
N PHE A 163 0.25 13.88 11.90
CA PHE A 163 1.60 14.20 11.43
C PHE A 163 2.62 13.80 12.50
N GLU A 164 3.63 13.01 12.13
CA GLU A 164 4.70 12.63 13.03
C GLU A 164 6.00 12.45 12.26
N ASP A 165 7.09 13.05 12.73
CA ASP A 165 8.40 12.79 12.16
C ASP A 165 8.87 11.40 12.60
N PHE A 166 9.34 10.58 11.66
CA PHE A 166 9.78 9.22 11.93
C PHE A 166 11.01 8.87 11.10
N ASP A 167 11.92 8.13 11.73
CA ASP A 167 13.14 7.66 11.07
C ASP A 167 12.80 6.79 9.87
N LEU A 168 13.16 7.29 8.69
CA LEU A 168 13.11 6.57 7.42
C LEU A 168 14.29 5.60 7.26
N TYR A 169 15.36 5.76 8.06
CA TYR A 169 16.65 5.05 7.93
C TYR A 169 17.13 4.42 9.23
#